data_AF-E9PMB7-F1
#
_entry.id   AF-E9PMB7-F1
#
_cell.length_a   1.000
_cell.length_b   1.000
_cell.length_c   1.000
_cell.angle_alpha   90.00
_cell.angle_beta   90.00
_cell.angle_gamma   90.00
#
_symmetry.space_group_name_H-M   'P 1'
#
loop_
_entity.id
_entity.type
_entity.pdbx_description
1 polymer ?
#
loop_
_entity_poly.entity_id
_entity_poly.type
_entity_poly.pdbx_seq_one_letter_code
_entity_poly.pdbx_strand_id
1 'polypeptide(L)'
;MAAASSSDSDACGAESNEANSKWLDAHYDPMANIHTFSACLALADLHGDGEYKDRIDPLTLKEMLESIRETAEEPLSIQSLRFLQLELSEMEAFVNQHKSNSIKRQTVITTMTTLKKNLADEDAVSCLVLGTENKELLVLDPEAFTILAKMSLPSVPVFLEVSGQFDVEFRLAAACRNGNIYILRRDSKHPK
;
A
#
# COMPACT_ATOMS: atom_id res chain seq x y z
N MET A 1 43.63 57.68 3.75
CA MET A 1 44.44 56.45 3.62
C MET A 1 43.97 55.49 4.70
N ALA A 2 43.72 54.21 4.50
CA ALA A 2 43.13 53.43 3.43
C ALA A 2 42.55 52.19 4.16
N ALA A 3 41.37 51.74 3.74
CA ALA A 3 40.70 50.57 4.28
C ALA A 3 41.34 49.27 3.74
N ALA A 4 41.26 48.19 4.51
CA ALA A 4 40.99 46.83 4.00
C ALA A 4 40.72 45.90 5.19
N SER A 5 39.44 45.62 5.41
CA SER A 5 38.95 44.47 6.15
C SER A 5 39.04 43.24 5.24
N SER A 6 39.78 42.21 5.63
CA SER A 6 39.85 40.94 4.89
C SER A 6 38.68 40.05 5.27
N SER A 7 37.64 40.10 4.44
CA SER A 7 36.65 39.03 4.26
C SER A 7 37.13 38.14 3.12
N ASP A 8 37.17 36.81 3.34
CA ASP A 8 37.06 35.75 2.31
C ASP A 8 36.82 34.45 3.10
N SER A 9 35.55 34.14 3.41
CA SER A 9 34.73 33.20 2.65
C SER A 9 35.33 31.79 2.63
N ASP A 10 34.99 30.99 3.65
CA ASP A 10 34.99 29.52 3.54
C ASP A 10 33.91 29.13 2.54
N ALA A 11 34.26 29.26 1.26
CA ALA A 11 33.50 28.73 0.16
C ALA A 11 33.55 27.21 0.27
N CYS A 12 32.41 26.65 0.69
CA CYS A 12 32.06 25.25 0.60
C CYS A 12 32.56 24.63 -0.72
N GLY A 13 33.59 23.80 -0.62
CA GLY A 13 34.05 22.94 -1.70
C GLY A 13 32.99 21.90 -2.02
N ALA A 14 32.06 22.27 -2.90
CA ALA A 14 31.10 21.38 -3.53
C ALA A 14 31.00 21.69 -5.03
N GLU A 15 32.13 21.87 -5.69
CA GLU A 15 32.19 21.94 -7.16
C GLU A 15 32.99 20.74 -7.69
N SER A 16 32.25 19.73 -8.17
CA SER A 16 32.46 19.09 -9.48
C SER A 16 31.75 17.74 -9.54
N ASN A 17 30.47 17.73 -9.92
CA ASN A 17 29.83 16.53 -10.48
C ASN A 17 28.70 16.83 -11.49
N GLU A 18 28.33 18.10 -11.73
CA GLU A 18 27.27 18.46 -12.69
C GLU A 18 27.68 18.33 -14.17
N ALA A 19 28.99 18.33 -14.48
CA ALA A 19 29.49 18.34 -15.86
C ALA A 19 29.23 17.05 -16.67
N ASN A 20 28.45 16.09 -16.15
CA ASN A 20 28.13 14.84 -16.85
C ASN A 20 26.67 14.38 -16.67
N SER A 21 25.75 15.29 -16.37
CA SER A 21 24.32 14.96 -16.34
C SER A 21 23.76 14.89 -17.76
N LYS A 22 23.15 13.75 -18.11
CA LYS A 22 22.48 13.52 -19.41
C LYS A 22 21.02 13.96 -19.41
N TRP A 23 20.56 14.57 -18.32
CA TRP A 23 19.15 14.92 -18.10
C TRP A 23 18.87 16.38 -18.49
N LEU A 24 17.67 16.63 -19.00
CA LEU A 24 17.15 17.96 -19.34
C LEU A 24 15.97 18.27 -18.41
N ASP A 25 15.99 19.42 -17.75
CA ASP A 25 14.89 19.84 -16.90
C ASP A 25 13.68 20.30 -17.73
N ALA A 26 12.53 19.66 -17.52
CA ALA A 26 11.30 19.99 -18.25
C ALA A 26 10.49 21.13 -17.59
N HIS A 27 10.46 21.18 -16.25
CA HIS A 27 9.73 22.20 -15.48
C HIS A 27 10.19 22.20 -14.01
N TYR A 28 10.30 23.38 -13.39
CA TYR A 28 10.76 23.53 -12.01
C TYR A 28 9.84 24.51 -11.24
N ASP A 29 9.16 24.01 -10.20
CA ASP A 29 8.31 24.82 -9.32
C ASP A 29 8.64 24.53 -7.84
N PRO A 30 9.43 25.39 -7.19
CA PRO A 30 9.84 25.21 -5.80
C PRO A 30 8.77 25.63 -4.78
N MET A 31 7.64 26.21 -5.21
CA MET A 31 6.54 26.60 -4.33
C MET A 31 5.42 25.57 -4.27
N ALA A 32 5.51 24.50 -5.08
CA ALA A 32 4.60 23.36 -5.02
C ALA A 32 4.80 22.61 -3.68
N ASN A 33 3.96 22.93 -2.71
CA ASN A 33 4.01 22.40 -1.34
C ASN A 33 3.55 20.92 -1.25
N ILE A 34 4.21 20.03 -2.00
CA ILE A 34 3.86 18.62 -2.15
C ILE A 34 4.74 17.78 -1.21
N HIS A 35 4.13 17.19 -0.18
CA HIS A 35 4.77 16.25 0.74
C HIS A 35 4.32 14.81 0.44
N THR A 36 5.14 14.05 -0.28
CA THR A 36 4.82 12.67 -0.69
C THR A 36 6.10 11.82 -0.78
N PHE A 37 6.01 10.51 -0.53
CA PHE A 37 7.12 9.57 -0.73
C PHE A 37 7.04 8.96 -2.13
N SER A 38 8.15 8.47 -2.68
CA SER A 38 8.18 7.87 -4.03
C SER A 38 7.18 6.71 -4.19
N ALA A 39 6.89 5.98 -3.11
CA ALA A 39 5.91 4.89 -3.05
C ALA A 39 4.43 5.37 -3.12
N CYS A 40 4.19 6.68 -3.01
CA CYS A 40 2.87 7.30 -3.02
C CYS A 40 2.55 7.94 -4.39
N LEU A 41 3.43 7.80 -5.38
CA LEU A 41 3.24 8.28 -6.75
C LEU A 41 3.03 7.08 -7.68
N ALA A 42 1.93 7.05 -8.42
CA ALA A 42 1.65 6.05 -9.45
C ALA A 42 0.99 6.70 -10.67
N LEU A 43 1.33 6.22 -11.87
CA LEU A 43 0.68 6.61 -13.12
C LEU A 43 -0.32 5.52 -13.52
N ALA A 44 -1.56 5.91 -13.80
CA ALA A 44 -2.60 5.00 -14.28
C ALA A 44 -3.55 5.70 -15.26
N ASP A 45 -4.02 4.96 -16.26
CA ASP A 45 -5.11 5.39 -17.15
C ASP A 45 -6.47 5.10 -16.48
N LEU A 46 -7.36 6.09 -16.50
CA LEU A 46 -8.52 6.19 -15.61
C LEU A 46 -9.88 5.86 -16.27
N HIS A 47 -9.93 5.45 -17.54
CA HIS A 47 -11.19 5.40 -18.31
C HIS A 47 -11.79 4.00 -18.63
N GLY A 48 -11.54 2.97 -17.82
CA GLY A 48 -12.08 1.61 -18.04
C GLY A 48 -13.55 1.38 -17.61
N ASP A 49 -14.45 1.44 -18.61
CA ASP A 49 -15.77 0.79 -18.81
C ASP A 49 -16.84 0.73 -17.69
N GLY A 50 -17.82 1.62 -17.79
CA GLY A 50 -18.97 1.73 -16.89
C GLY A 50 -20.21 0.89 -17.26
N GLU A 51 -20.81 0.29 -16.24
CA GLU A 51 -22.26 0.08 -16.10
C GLU A 51 -22.61 -0.01 -14.60
N TYR A 52 -23.35 0.96 -14.05
CA TYR A 52 -23.99 0.80 -12.73
C TYR A 52 -25.41 1.36 -12.76
N LYS A 53 -26.36 0.53 -12.33
CA LYS A 53 -27.81 0.77 -12.31
C LYS A 53 -28.14 2.13 -11.67
N ASP A 54 -28.83 2.95 -12.43
CA ASP A 54 -28.77 4.41 -12.35
C ASP A 54 -29.64 5.09 -11.27
N ARG A 55 -30.09 4.38 -10.24
CA ARG A 55 -30.88 5.00 -9.16
C ARG A 55 -30.52 4.39 -7.80
N ILE A 56 -29.63 5.08 -7.10
CA ILE A 56 -29.33 4.83 -5.69
C ILE A 56 -30.17 5.82 -4.88
N ASP A 57 -31.11 5.30 -4.07
CA ASP A 57 -31.84 6.13 -3.12
C ASP A 57 -30.93 6.47 -1.91
N PRO A 58 -30.65 7.76 -1.62
CA PRO A 58 -29.70 8.12 -0.58
C PRO A 58 -30.11 7.71 0.83
N LEU A 59 -31.42 7.67 1.12
CA LEU A 59 -31.96 7.25 2.41
C LEU A 59 -31.73 5.76 2.64
N THR A 60 -32.10 4.93 1.66
CA THR A 60 -31.83 3.48 1.68
C THR A 60 -30.33 3.21 1.80
N LEU A 61 -29.47 3.95 1.08
CA LEU A 61 -28.02 3.82 1.20
C LEU A 61 -27.52 4.15 2.61
N LYS A 62 -28.08 5.19 3.25
CA LYS A 62 -27.71 5.59 4.62
C LYS A 62 -28.06 4.50 5.62
N GLU A 63 -29.28 3.97 5.56
CA GLU A 63 -29.73 2.88 6.44
C GLU A 63 -28.86 1.62 6.29
N MET A 64 -28.53 1.25 5.04
CA MET A 64 -27.65 0.12 4.77
C MET A 64 -26.24 0.32 5.35
N LEU A 65 -25.65 1.50 5.18
CA LEU A 65 -24.32 1.81 5.69
C LEU A 65 -24.29 1.88 7.23
N GLU A 66 -25.34 2.41 7.85
CA GLU A 66 -25.52 2.38 9.32
C GLU A 66 -25.57 0.96 9.86
N SER A 67 -26.35 0.07 9.22
CA SER A 67 -26.41 -1.35 9.59
C SER A 67 -25.04 -2.03 9.47
N ILE A 68 -24.29 -1.76 8.40
CA ILE A 68 -22.94 -2.33 8.21
C ILE A 68 -21.99 -1.78 9.28
N ARG A 69 -22.07 -0.49 9.64
CA ARG A 69 -21.20 0.12 10.65
C ARG A 69 -21.33 -0.57 12.02
N GLU A 70 -22.52 -1.02 12.37
CA GLU A 70 -22.78 -1.69 13.65
C GLU A 70 -22.43 -3.19 13.64
N THR A 71 -22.51 -3.83 12.48
CA THR A 71 -22.42 -5.30 12.36
C THR A 71 -21.10 -5.81 11.79
N ALA A 72 -20.39 -5.00 11.01
CA ALA A 72 -19.16 -5.43 10.34
C ALA A 72 -17.94 -5.37 11.28
N GLU A 73 -17.09 -6.39 11.18
CA GLU A 73 -15.80 -6.43 11.88
C GLU A 73 -14.81 -5.39 11.34
N GLU A 74 -14.92 -5.07 10.05
CA GLU A 74 -14.04 -4.12 9.36
C GLU A 74 -14.76 -2.77 9.18
N PRO A 75 -14.07 -1.65 9.47
CA PRO A 75 -14.69 -0.33 9.45
C PRO A 75 -15.07 0.10 8.03
N LEU A 76 -16.11 0.94 7.93
CA LEU A 76 -16.50 1.58 6.69
C LEU A 76 -15.37 2.44 6.10
N SER A 77 -15.37 2.58 4.78
CA SER A 77 -14.46 3.50 4.09
C SER A 77 -14.68 4.96 4.54
N ILE A 78 -13.65 5.79 4.41
CA ILE A 78 -13.74 7.24 4.70
C ILE A 78 -14.86 7.90 3.89
N GLN A 79 -15.04 7.47 2.63
CA GLN A 79 -16.11 7.99 1.77
C GLN A 79 -17.50 7.63 2.31
N SER A 80 -17.71 6.38 2.74
CA SER A 80 -18.96 5.93 3.34
C SER A 80 -19.23 6.62 4.68
N LEU A 81 -18.19 6.82 5.51
CA LEU A 81 -18.31 7.56 6.77
C LEU A 81 -18.66 9.03 6.54
N ARG A 82 -18.05 9.67 5.55
CA ARG A 82 -18.37 11.04 5.16
C ARG A 82 -19.83 11.15 4.71
N PHE A 83 -20.32 10.20 3.91
CA PHE A 83 -21.72 10.19 3.49
C PHE A 83 -22.70 10.12 4.67
N LEU A 84 -22.41 9.31 5.69
CA LEU A 84 -23.26 9.20 6.89
C LEU A 84 -23.39 10.52 7.67
N GLN A 85 -22.37 11.38 7.60
CA GLN A 85 -22.30 12.67 8.28
C GLN A 85 -22.98 13.81 7.51
N LEU A 86 -23.42 13.60 6.27
CA LEU A 86 -24.05 14.64 5.46
C LEU A 86 -25.50 14.90 5.87
N GLU A 87 -25.95 16.13 5.61
CA GLU A 87 -27.34 16.52 5.70
C GLU A 87 -28.15 15.97 4.52
N LEU A 88 -29.46 15.74 4.72
CA LEU A 88 -30.34 15.15 3.69
C LEU A 88 -30.30 15.89 2.35
N SER A 89 -30.15 17.21 2.38
CA SER A 89 -30.06 18.05 1.18
C SER A 89 -28.79 17.85 0.36
N GLU A 90 -27.71 17.35 0.97
CA GLU A 90 -26.40 17.19 0.33
C GLU A 90 -26.14 15.75 -0.15
N MET A 91 -26.91 14.80 0.35
CA MET A 91 -26.74 13.37 0.09
C MET A 91 -26.91 13.00 -1.38
N GLU A 92 -27.93 13.55 -2.04
CA GLU A 92 -28.20 13.24 -3.44
C GLU A 92 -27.07 13.73 -4.36
N ALA A 93 -26.55 14.92 -4.09
CA ALA A 93 -25.39 15.47 -4.80
C ALA A 93 -24.14 14.60 -4.57
N PHE A 94 -23.90 14.17 -3.33
CA PHE A 94 -22.78 13.31 -2.98
C PHE A 94 -22.85 11.94 -3.69
N VAL A 95 -24.02 11.31 -3.69
CA VAL A 95 -24.24 10.03 -4.39
C VAL A 95 -23.98 10.20 -5.89
N ASN A 96 -24.53 11.23 -6.52
CA ASN A 96 -24.34 11.47 -7.95
C ASN A 96 -22.88 11.76 -8.31
N GLN A 97 -22.13 12.42 -7.42
CA GLN A 97 -20.71 12.67 -7.61
C GLN A 97 -19.85 11.40 -7.51
N HIS A 98 -20.23 10.48 -6.61
CA HIS A 98 -19.39 9.36 -6.24
C HIS A 98 -19.86 7.99 -6.75
N LYS A 99 -21.07 7.88 -7.32
CA LYS A 99 -21.65 6.60 -7.80
C LYS A 99 -20.85 5.92 -8.91
N SER A 100 -20.11 6.70 -9.69
CA SER A 100 -19.26 6.21 -10.79
C SER A 100 -17.82 5.90 -10.36
N ASN A 101 -17.45 6.20 -9.11
CA ASN A 101 -16.10 5.92 -8.64
C ASN A 101 -15.96 4.41 -8.35
N SER A 102 -15.06 3.75 -9.07
CA SER A 102 -14.70 2.37 -8.76
C SER A 102 -14.05 2.29 -7.38
N ILE A 103 -14.62 1.47 -6.49
CA ILE A 103 -14.07 1.24 -5.17
C ILE A 103 -12.82 0.37 -5.32
N LYS A 104 -11.65 0.92 -5.01
CA LYS A 104 -10.38 0.18 -4.97
C LYS A 104 -9.87 0.13 -3.54
N ARG A 105 -9.76 -1.08 -2.98
CA ARG A 105 -9.10 -1.31 -1.67
C ARG A 105 -7.62 -1.57 -1.94
N GLN A 106 -6.83 -0.50 -1.97
CA GLN A 106 -5.37 -0.62 -2.09
C GLN A 106 -4.79 -0.92 -0.70
N THR A 107 -4.24 -2.12 -0.53
CA THR A 107 -3.49 -2.50 0.68
C THR A 107 -2.01 -2.16 0.51
N VAL A 108 -1.33 -1.85 1.62
CA VAL A 108 0.09 -1.48 1.65
C VAL A 108 0.92 -2.70 2.06
N ILE A 109 2.04 -2.94 1.38
CA ILE A 109 3.02 -3.95 1.79
C ILE A 109 3.82 -3.40 2.98
N THR A 110 3.88 -4.14 4.07
CA THR A 110 4.58 -3.74 5.32
C THR A 110 5.90 -4.45 5.51
N THR A 111 6.02 -5.68 5.00
CA THR A 111 7.23 -6.50 5.10
C THR A 111 7.35 -7.40 3.88
N MET A 112 8.57 -7.74 3.50
CA MET A 112 8.84 -8.62 2.37
C MET A 112 10.05 -9.51 2.65
N THR A 113 10.04 -10.73 2.13
CA THR A 113 11.12 -11.70 2.25
C THR A 113 11.00 -12.75 1.14
N THR A 114 11.93 -13.69 1.07
CA THR A 114 11.98 -14.72 0.04
C THR A 114 11.82 -16.12 0.62
N LEU A 115 11.10 -16.99 -0.07
CA LEU A 115 10.93 -18.41 0.26
C LEU A 115 11.41 -19.26 -0.91
N LYS A 116 12.33 -20.19 -0.69
CA LYS A 116 12.78 -21.12 -1.73
C LYS A 116 11.59 -21.93 -2.27
N LYS A 117 11.43 -22.03 -3.59
CA LYS A 117 10.25 -22.68 -4.19
C LYS A 117 10.32 -24.19 -4.05
N ASN A 118 11.35 -24.81 -4.62
CA ASN A 118 11.50 -26.27 -4.70
C ASN A 118 12.81 -26.77 -4.07
N LEU A 119 13.95 -26.26 -4.53
CA LEU A 119 15.28 -26.67 -4.08
C LEU A 119 15.83 -25.75 -3.00
N ALA A 120 16.64 -26.29 -2.08
CA ALA A 120 17.27 -25.54 -0.99
C ALA A 120 18.55 -24.79 -1.42
N ASP A 121 18.95 -24.90 -2.69
CA ASP A 121 20.20 -24.36 -3.21
C ASP A 121 20.12 -22.83 -3.38
N GLU A 122 21.25 -22.16 -3.30
CA GLU A 122 21.33 -20.69 -3.43
C GLU A 122 20.84 -20.21 -4.80
N ASP A 123 21.09 -20.97 -5.86
CA ASP A 123 20.65 -20.66 -7.23
C ASP A 123 19.20 -21.06 -7.52
N ALA A 124 18.52 -21.70 -6.57
CA ALA A 124 17.15 -22.12 -6.73
C ALA A 124 16.18 -20.92 -6.74
N VAL A 125 15.15 -21.04 -7.58
CA VAL A 125 14.05 -20.07 -7.70
C VAL A 125 13.39 -19.86 -6.33
N SER A 126 13.23 -18.58 -5.96
CA SER A 126 12.59 -18.16 -4.72
C SER A 126 11.28 -17.44 -5.01
N CYS A 127 10.22 -17.84 -4.33
CA CYS A 127 8.96 -17.09 -4.25
C CYS A 127 9.15 -15.82 -3.41
N LEU A 128 8.39 -14.78 -3.75
CA LEU A 128 8.33 -13.57 -2.93
C LEU A 128 7.23 -13.73 -1.89
N VAL A 129 7.53 -13.43 -0.62
CA VAL A 129 6.54 -13.42 0.46
C VAL A 129 6.34 -11.99 0.94
N LEU A 130 5.10 -11.54 0.96
CA LEU A 130 4.70 -10.18 1.32
C LEU A 130 3.76 -10.22 2.52
N GLY A 131 3.99 -9.36 3.51
CA GLY A 131 2.99 -9.01 4.51
C GLY A 131 2.35 -7.67 4.19
N THR A 132 1.05 -7.53 4.46
CA THR A 132 0.31 -6.31 4.16
C THR A 132 -0.42 -5.73 5.36
N GLU A 133 -0.77 -4.45 5.26
CA GLU A 133 -1.60 -3.70 6.23
C GLU A 133 -2.98 -4.34 6.45
N ASN A 134 -3.43 -5.16 5.50
CA ASN A 134 -4.70 -5.89 5.57
C ASN A 134 -4.61 -7.20 6.36
N LYS A 135 -3.60 -7.33 7.24
CA LYS A 135 -3.39 -8.49 8.13
C LYS A 135 -3.30 -9.81 7.35
N GLU A 136 -2.62 -9.81 6.21
CA GLU A 136 -2.46 -10.99 5.38
C GLU A 136 -1.02 -11.15 4.90
N LEU A 137 -0.62 -12.41 4.71
CA LEU A 137 0.60 -12.81 4.02
C LEU A 137 0.25 -13.35 2.63
N LEU A 138 1.01 -12.93 1.62
CA LEU A 138 0.87 -13.34 0.23
C LEU A 138 2.18 -13.98 -0.24
N VAL A 139 2.12 -15.17 -0.82
CA VAL A 139 3.25 -15.79 -1.52
C VAL A 139 3.01 -15.63 -3.02
N LEU A 140 3.97 -15.03 -3.72
CA LEU A 140 3.89 -14.77 -5.16
C LEU A 140 4.84 -15.67 -5.94
N ASP A 141 4.41 -16.05 -7.13
CA ASP A 141 5.26 -16.70 -8.12
C ASP A 141 6.25 -15.68 -8.71
N PRO A 142 7.55 -16.00 -8.78
CA PRO A 142 8.55 -15.05 -9.25
C PRO A 142 8.53 -14.82 -10.77
N GLU A 143 7.93 -15.72 -11.55
CA GLU A 143 7.87 -15.59 -13.02
C GLU A 143 6.55 -14.96 -13.47
N ALA A 144 5.43 -15.42 -12.90
CA ALA A 144 4.09 -14.98 -13.29
C ALA A 144 3.53 -13.83 -12.45
N PHE A 145 4.17 -13.49 -11.32
CA PHE A 145 3.67 -12.51 -10.33
C PHE A 145 2.24 -12.80 -9.85
N THR A 146 1.82 -14.06 -9.91
CA THR A 146 0.51 -14.52 -9.44
C THR A 146 0.58 -14.94 -7.97
N ILE A 147 -0.55 -14.86 -7.28
CA ILE A 147 -0.65 -15.28 -5.87
C ILE A 147 -0.70 -16.81 -5.83
N LEU A 148 0.36 -17.42 -5.29
CA LEU A 148 0.46 -18.86 -5.02
C LEU A 148 -0.25 -19.25 -3.73
N ALA A 149 -0.13 -18.42 -2.68
CA ALA A 149 -0.79 -18.65 -1.41
C ALA A 149 -1.18 -17.33 -0.73
N LYS A 150 -2.29 -17.38 0.01
CA LYS A 150 -2.79 -16.28 0.82
C LYS A 150 -3.16 -16.79 2.21
N MET A 151 -2.67 -16.12 3.25
CA MET A 151 -2.83 -16.52 4.64
C MET A 151 -3.21 -15.31 5.49
N SER A 152 -4.14 -15.50 6.43
CA SER A 152 -4.67 -14.43 7.27
C SER A 152 -3.98 -14.40 8.63
N LEU A 153 -3.72 -13.20 9.13
CA LEU A 153 -3.16 -12.92 10.44
C LEU A 153 -4.16 -12.15 11.31
N PRO A 154 -4.11 -12.29 12.65
CA PRO A 154 -4.92 -11.48 13.56
C PRO A 154 -4.48 -10.01 13.64
N SER A 155 -3.27 -9.67 13.20
CA SER A 155 -2.71 -8.32 13.26
C SER A 155 -1.72 -8.07 12.12
N VAL A 156 -1.38 -6.81 11.87
CA VAL A 156 -0.52 -6.38 10.76
C VAL A 156 0.92 -6.86 11.00
N PRO A 157 1.52 -7.63 10.07
CA PRO A 157 2.90 -8.09 10.19
C PRO A 157 3.88 -6.93 10.00
N VAL A 158 4.95 -6.93 10.79
CA VAL A 158 6.04 -5.93 10.73
C VAL A 158 7.38 -6.60 10.43
N PHE A 159 7.65 -7.74 11.07
CA PHE A 159 8.82 -8.56 10.79
C PHE A 159 8.38 -9.95 10.34
N LEU A 160 9.10 -10.51 9.37
CA LEU A 160 8.76 -11.79 8.76
C LEU A 160 10.04 -12.62 8.57
N GLU A 161 10.03 -13.82 9.10
CA GLU A 161 11.08 -14.82 8.93
C GLU A 161 10.50 -16.09 8.30
N VAL A 162 11.30 -16.71 7.44
CA VAL A 162 10.86 -17.85 6.63
C VAL A 162 11.86 -18.98 6.72
N SER A 163 11.35 -20.21 6.80
CA SER A 163 12.13 -21.42 6.72
C SER A 163 11.44 -22.47 5.84
N GLY A 164 12.24 -23.30 5.17
CA GLY A 164 11.77 -24.40 4.33
C GLY A 164 11.60 -24.05 2.86
N GLN A 165 10.79 -24.85 2.16
CA GLN A 165 10.52 -24.71 0.73
C GLN A 165 9.02 -24.71 0.44
N PHE A 166 8.59 -23.89 -0.53
CA PHE A 166 7.18 -23.72 -0.88
C PHE A 166 6.51 -25.02 -1.33
N ASP A 167 7.21 -25.88 -2.09
CA ASP A 167 6.72 -27.15 -2.64
C ASP A 167 6.94 -28.36 -1.72
N VAL A 168 7.85 -28.28 -0.72
CA VAL A 168 8.12 -29.38 0.26
C VAL A 168 7.46 -29.20 1.64
N GLU A 169 7.90 -28.24 2.46
CA GLU A 169 7.26 -27.80 3.71
C GLU A 169 7.84 -26.43 4.06
N PHE A 170 7.02 -25.48 4.51
CA PHE A 170 7.49 -24.16 4.94
C PHE A 170 6.83 -23.69 6.24
N ARG A 171 7.53 -22.77 6.91
CA ARG A 171 7.02 -22.02 8.06
C ARG A 171 7.28 -20.54 7.87
N LEU A 172 6.24 -19.73 8.06
CA LEU A 172 6.30 -18.28 8.08
C LEU A 172 6.09 -17.81 9.52
N ALA A 173 7.08 -17.17 10.11
CA ALA A 173 6.98 -16.55 11.43
C ALA A 173 6.83 -15.03 11.26
N ALA A 174 5.67 -14.50 11.62
CA ALA A 174 5.34 -13.09 11.50
C ALA A 174 5.22 -12.44 12.88
N ALA A 175 6.05 -11.44 13.18
CA ALA A 175 5.86 -10.57 14.33
C ALA A 175 4.95 -9.39 13.94
N CYS A 176 3.86 -9.20 14.69
CA CYS A 176 2.82 -8.24 14.36
C CYS A 176 2.80 -7.01 15.30
N ARG A 177 2.12 -5.94 14.87
CA ARG A 177 2.00 -4.68 15.64
C ARG A 177 1.35 -4.82 17.01
N ASN A 178 0.58 -5.88 17.24
CA ASN A 178 -0.01 -6.20 18.54
C ASN A 178 0.97 -6.86 19.53
N GLY A 179 2.25 -6.99 19.17
CA GLY A 179 3.29 -7.56 20.04
C GLY A 179 3.33 -9.09 20.06
N ASN A 180 2.53 -9.76 19.23
CA ASN A 180 2.49 -11.22 19.14
C ASN A 180 3.26 -11.74 17.91
N ILE A 181 3.75 -12.97 18.02
CA ILE A 181 4.37 -13.72 16.91
C ILE A 181 3.41 -14.83 16.49
N TYR A 182 3.14 -14.91 15.20
CA TYR A 182 2.27 -15.92 14.59
C TYR A 182 3.08 -16.80 13.65
N ILE A 183 2.94 -18.11 13.79
CA ILE A 183 3.62 -19.09 12.94
C ILE A 183 2.59 -19.78 12.06
N LEU A 184 2.76 -19.65 10.75
CA LEU A 184 1.90 -20.28 9.76
C LEU A 184 2.66 -21.38 9.03
N ARG A 185 1.97 -22.49 8.76
CA ARG A 185 2.47 -23.65 8.02
C ARG A 185 1.67 -23.80 6.73
N ARG A 186 2.21 -24.53 5.75
CA ARG A 186 1.58 -24.74 4.43
C ARG A 186 0.06 -24.94 4.49
N ASP A 187 -0.41 -25.85 5.33
CA ASP A 187 -1.81 -26.29 5.31
C ASP A 187 -2.74 -25.44 6.21
N SER A 188 -2.23 -24.36 6.81
CA SER A 188 -2.97 -23.56 7.79
C SER A 188 -3.18 -22.14 7.27
N LYS A 189 -4.42 -21.80 6.89
CA LYS A 189 -4.79 -20.44 6.46
C LYS A 189 -4.79 -19.41 7.60
N HIS A 190 -4.82 -19.87 8.84
CA HIS A 190 -4.78 -19.07 10.06
C HIS A 190 -3.70 -19.62 11.00
N PRO A 191 -3.04 -18.78 11.81
CA PRO A 191 -2.15 -19.26 12.85
C PRO A 191 -2.95 -20.06 13.90
N LYS A 192 -2.32 -21.10 14.46
CA LYS A 192 -2.88 -21.86 15.60
C LYS A 192 -2.66 -21.12 16.91
#